data_AF-A0A7Y0DQC5-F1
#
_entry.id   AF-A0A7Y0DQC5-F1
#
_cell.length_a   1.000
_cell.length_b   1.000
_cell.length_c   1.000
_cell.angle_alpha   90.00
_cell.angle_beta   90.00
_cell.angle_gamma   90.00
#
_symmetry.space_group_name_H-M   'P 1'
#
loop_
_entity.id
_entity.type
_entity.pdbx_description
1 polymer ?
#
loop_
_entity_poly.entity_id
_entity_poly.type
_entity_poly.pdbx_seq_one_letter_code
_entity_poly.pdbx_strand_id
1 'polypeptide(L)'
;MNFSYELTQKYKEFKGYTQDKQVCLDVNGLTTGNLSDIKKERRHLTANQVIFICKEMEIDFKPELIKLAIERSKTKEEVSAWTEVAKKISAACVAGLLLITASFTQVQGAHSRKHHSL
;
A
#
# COMPACT_ATOMS: atom_id res chain seq x y z
N MET A 1 3.58 -15.77 2.52
CA MET A 1 2.36 -15.21 3.14
C MET A 1 1.74 -14.30 2.11
N ASN A 2 0.49 -14.53 1.73
CA ASN A 2 -0.17 -13.68 0.72
C ASN A 2 -0.58 -12.33 1.28
N PHE A 3 -0.79 -11.37 0.38
CA PHE A 3 -1.12 -9.99 0.73
C PHE A 3 -2.38 -9.88 1.59
N SER A 4 -3.45 -10.59 1.23
CA SER A 4 -4.72 -10.57 1.95
C SER A 4 -4.57 -10.98 3.43
N TYR A 5 -3.79 -12.04 3.71
CA TYR A 5 -3.52 -12.47 5.08
C TYR A 5 -2.58 -11.48 5.79
N GLU A 6 -1.57 -10.94 5.11
CA GLU A 6 -0.65 -9.95 5.65
C GLU A 6 -1.38 -8.69 6.12
N LEU A 7 -2.26 -8.13 5.28
CA LEU A 7 -3.05 -6.96 5.63
C LEU A 7 -3.96 -7.23 6.84
N THR A 8 -4.54 -8.44 6.91
CA THR A 8 -5.36 -8.85 8.05
C THR A 8 -4.55 -8.90 9.35
N GLN A 9 -3.32 -9.43 9.31
CA GLN A 9 -2.46 -9.47 10.50
C GLN A 9 -2.00 -8.07 10.93
N LYS A 10 -1.67 -7.18 9.99
CA LYS A 10 -1.36 -5.78 10.32
C LYS A 10 -2.53 -5.08 11.00
N TYR A 11 -3.76 -5.31 10.52
CA TYR A 11 -4.96 -4.79 11.16
C TYR A 11 -5.18 -5.37 12.57
N LYS A 12 -4.95 -6.67 12.74
CA LYS A 12 -5.01 -7.35 14.03
C LYS A 12 -4.05 -6.74 15.03
N GLU A 13 -2.80 -6.53 14.62
CA GLU A 13 -1.76 -5.88 15.42
C GLU A 13 -2.13 -4.44 15.76
N PHE A 14 -2.62 -3.67 14.78
CA PHE A 14 -3.06 -2.29 14.96
C PHE A 14 -4.18 -2.15 16.00
N LYS A 15 -5.17 -3.07 15.99
CA LYS A 15 -6.25 -3.09 16.99
C LYS A 15 -5.86 -3.74 18.32
N GLY A 16 -4.65 -4.31 18.44
CA GLY A 16 -4.21 -5.04 19.65
C GLY A 16 -4.97 -6.35 19.88
N TYR A 17 -5.47 -6.99 18.83
CA TYR A 17 -6.23 -8.23 18.94
C TYR A 17 -5.34 -9.45 19.10
N THR A 18 -5.79 -10.41 19.90
CA THR A 18 -5.08 -11.69 20.10
C THR A 18 -5.57 -12.75 19.11
N GLN A 19 -6.83 -12.66 18.69
CA GLN A 19 -7.48 -13.69 17.88
C GLN A 19 -8.01 -13.13 16.57
N ASP A 20 -7.82 -13.89 15.50
CA ASP A 20 -8.29 -13.56 14.14
C ASP A 20 -9.80 -13.39 14.06
N LYS A 21 -10.54 -14.06 14.95
CA LYS A 21 -12.00 -13.91 15.06
C LYS A 21 -12.42 -12.47 15.37
N GLN A 22 -11.60 -11.71 16.09
CA GLN A 22 -11.89 -10.31 16.43
C GLN A 22 -11.84 -9.44 15.16
N VAL A 23 -10.86 -9.69 14.28
CA VAL A 23 -10.79 -9.02 12.97
C VAL A 23 -12.03 -9.34 12.12
N CYS A 24 -12.52 -10.57 12.16
CA CYS A 24 -13.72 -10.98 11.44
C CYS A 24 -15.00 -10.29 11.95
N LEU A 25 -15.03 -9.86 13.22
CA LEU A 25 -16.18 -9.13 13.77
C LEU A 25 -16.21 -7.68 13.26
N ASP A 26 -15.06 -7.07 13.03
CA ASP A 26 -14.95 -5.70 12.53
C ASP A 26 -15.18 -5.62 11.02
N VAL A 27 -14.54 -6.50 10.28
CA VAL A 27 -14.50 -6.44 8.82
C VAL A 27 -15.75 -7.08 8.24
N ASN A 28 -16.70 -6.26 7.80
CA ASN A 28 -17.96 -6.75 7.25
C ASN A 28 -17.73 -7.76 6.09
N GLY A 29 -18.46 -8.89 6.15
CA GLY A 29 -18.36 -9.97 5.18
C GLY A 29 -17.08 -10.82 5.26
N LEU A 30 -16.21 -10.60 6.26
CA LEU A 30 -15.06 -11.47 6.53
C LEU A 30 -15.44 -12.48 7.64
N THR A 31 -15.46 -13.77 7.30
CA THR A 31 -15.70 -14.84 8.27
C THR A 31 -14.40 -15.55 8.62
N THR A 32 -14.38 -16.28 9.73
CA THR A 32 -13.24 -17.13 10.11
C THR A 32 -12.93 -18.20 9.06
N GLY A 33 -13.96 -18.70 8.36
CA GLY A 33 -13.81 -19.59 7.20
C GLY A 33 -13.13 -18.89 6.03
N ASN A 34 -13.58 -17.67 5.68
CA ASN A 34 -12.94 -16.85 4.64
C ASN A 34 -11.47 -16.61 4.97
N LEU A 35 -11.14 -16.30 6.22
CA LEU A 35 -9.76 -16.06 6.63
C LEU A 35 -8.89 -17.33 6.57
N SER A 36 -9.47 -18.48 6.93
CA SER A 36 -8.80 -19.77 6.79
C SER A 36 -8.50 -20.09 5.31
N ASP A 37 -9.43 -19.74 4.41
CA ASP A 37 -9.23 -19.89 2.96
C ASP A 37 -8.20 -18.90 2.41
N ILE A 38 -8.21 -17.66 2.92
CA ILE A 38 -7.20 -16.65 2.60
C ILE A 38 -5.82 -17.15 3.02
N LYS A 39 -5.66 -17.67 4.24
CA LYS A 39 -4.38 -18.24 4.72
C LYS A 39 -3.88 -19.38 3.83
N LYS A 40 -4.79 -20.13 3.21
CA LYS A 40 -4.50 -21.22 2.26
C LYS A 40 -4.43 -20.77 0.80
N GLU A 41 -4.47 -19.46 0.53
CA GLU A 41 -4.41 -18.88 -0.82
C GLU A 41 -5.55 -19.32 -1.75
N ARG A 42 -6.67 -19.80 -1.19
CA ARG A 42 -7.86 -20.22 -1.96
C ARG A 42 -8.83 -19.07 -2.22
N ARG A 43 -8.66 -17.97 -1.49
CA ARG A 43 -9.49 -16.77 -1.52
C ARG A 43 -8.62 -15.55 -1.23
N HIS A 44 -9.09 -14.38 -1.63
CA HIS A 44 -8.48 -13.10 -1.31
C HIS A 44 -9.51 -12.17 -0.67
N LEU A 45 -9.04 -11.11 -0.02
CA LEU A 45 -9.90 -10.04 0.42
C LEU A 45 -10.63 -9.40 -0.78
N THR A 46 -11.80 -8.85 -0.51
CA THR A 46 -12.49 -7.99 -1.48
C THR A 46 -11.93 -6.56 -1.43
N ALA A 47 -12.10 -5.78 -2.49
CA ALA A 47 -11.65 -4.39 -2.52
C ALA A 47 -12.26 -3.55 -1.38
N ASN A 48 -13.55 -3.77 -1.06
CA ASN A 48 -14.22 -3.07 0.03
C ASN A 48 -13.62 -3.41 1.40
N GLN A 49 -13.23 -4.68 1.61
CA GLN A 49 -12.57 -5.09 2.85
C GLN A 49 -11.19 -4.46 2.98
N VAL A 50 -10.41 -4.40 1.89
CA VAL A 50 -9.12 -3.70 1.88
C VAL A 50 -9.29 -2.23 2.18
N ILE A 51 -10.25 -1.55 1.53
CA ILE A 51 -10.53 -0.13 1.77
C ILE A 51 -10.94 0.12 3.22
N PHE A 52 -11.80 -0.74 3.78
CA PHE A 52 -12.21 -0.65 5.18
C PHE A 52 -11.02 -0.74 6.12
N ILE A 53 -10.22 -1.80 5.99
CA ILE A 53 -9.04 -2.04 6.83
C ILE A 53 -8.06 -0.86 6.75
N CYS A 54 -7.76 -0.40 5.53
CA CYS A 54 -6.82 0.71 5.33
C CYS A 54 -7.33 2.01 5.94
N LYS A 55 -8.64 2.30 5.82
CA LYS A 55 -9.25 3.49 6.42
C LYS A 55 -9.21 3.46 7.93
N GLU A 56 -9.51 2.31 8.53
CA GLU A 56 -9.42 2.14 9.99
C GLU A 56 -8.00 2.32 10.53
N MET A 57 -6.99 1.97 9.73
CA MET A 57 -5.58 2.15 10.05
C MET A 57 -5.00 3.51 9.63
N GLU A 58 -5.82 4.39 9.03
CA GLU A 58 -5.39 5.68 8.48
C GLU A 58 -4.24 5.60 7.45
N ILE A 59 -4.18 4.52 6.67
CA ILE A 59 -3.20 4.33 5.58
C ILE A 59 -3.85 4.49 4.20
N ASP A 60 -3.06 4.89 3.19
CA ASP A 60 -3.58 5.01 1.82
C ASP A 60 -3.93 3.64 1.23
N PHE A 61 -5.20 3.45 0.91
CA PHE A 61 -5.73 2.20 0.37
C PHE A 61 -5.35 1.97 -1.10
N LYS A 62 -4.98 3.02 -1.86
CA LYS A 62 -4.69 2.91 -3.30
C LYS A 62 -3.52 1.96 -3.62
N PRO A 63 -2.33 2.08 -3.00
CA PRO A 63 -1.25 1.13 -3.23
C PRO A 63 -1.62 -0.30 -2.78
N GLU A 64 -2.44 -0.43 -1.73
CA GLU A 64 -2.89 -1.73 -1.22
C GLU A 64 -3.87 -2.41 -2.19
N LEU A 65 -4.71 -1.65 -2.90
CA LEU A 65 -5.56 -2.18 -3.97
C LEU A 65 -4.75 -2.69 -5.17
N ILE A 66 -3.60 -2.09 -5.47
CA ILE A 66 -2.69 -2.60 -6.52
C ILE A 66 -2.10 -3.94 -6.08
N LYS A 67 -1.66 -4.06 -4.82
CA LYS A 67 -1.16 -5.34 -4.28
C LYS A 67 -2.25 -6.42 -4.31
N LEU A 68 -3.49 -6.06 -3.99
CA LEU A 68 -4.62 -6.97 -4.13
C LEU A 68 -4.82 -7.43 -5.58
N ALA A 69 -4.72 -6.51 -6.55
CA ALA A 69 -4.86 -6.84 -7.96
C ALA A 69 -3.76 -7.81 -8.43
N ILE A 70 -2.52 -7.60 -7.98
CA ILE A 70 -1.39 -8.52 -8.22
C ILE A 70 -1.69 -9.90 -7.61
N GLU A 71 -2.14 -9.95 -6.36
CA GLU A 71 -2.48 -11.20 -5.67
C GLU A 71 -3.59 -11.99 -6.39
N ARG A 72 -4.60 -11.28 -6.93
CA ARG A 72 -5.74 -11.88 -7.62
C ARG A 72 -5.47 -12.28 -9.07
N SER A 73 -4.35 -11.84 -9.62
CA SER A 73 -4.00 -12.10 -11.02
C SER A 73 -3.74 -13.59 -11.23
N LYS A 74 -4.28 -14.15 -12.31
CA LYS A 74 -4.18 -15.59 -12.60
C LYS A 74 -3.08 -15.91 -13.60
N THR A 75 -2.66 -14.92 -14.37
CA THR A 75 -1.69 -15.06 -15.45
C THR A 75 -0.44 -14.24 -15.15
N LYS A 76 0.69 -14.63 -15.76
CA LYS A 76 1.95 -13.90 -15.61
C LYS A 76 1.87 -12.52 -16.26
N GLU A 77 1.09 -12.42 -17.33
CA GLU A 77 0.83 -11.20 -18.09
C GLU A 77 0.08 -10.17 -17.24
N GLU A 78 -0.98 -10.60 -16.53
CA GLU A 78 -1.71 -9.73 -15.58
C GLU A 78 -0.83 -9.27 -14.43
N VAL A 79 -0.06 -10.17 -13.82
CA VAL A 79 0.90 -9.82 -12.75
C VAL A 79 1.91 -8.79 -13.25
N SER A 80 2.45 -8.99 -14.46
CA SER A 80 3.41 -8.07 -15.08
C SER A 80 2.77 -6.70 -15.32
N ALA A 81 1.55 -6.66 -15.86
CA ALA A 81 0.82 -5.41 -16.11
C ALA A 81 0.61 -4.58 -14.84
N TRP A 82 0.14 -5.21 -13.74
CA TRP A 82 -0.04 -4.51 -12.48
C TRP A 82 1.29 -4.08 -11.83
N THR A 83 2.33 -4.89 -11.97
CA THR A 83 3.68 -4.56 -11.48
C THR A 83 4.26 -3.36 -12.24
N GLU A 84 4.07 -3.31 -13.56
CA GLU A 84 4.44 -2.16 -14.42
C GLU A 84 3.73 -0.88 -13.98
N VAL A 85 2.43 -0.96 -13.73
CA VAL A 85 1.63 0.18 -13.23
C VAL A 85 2.20 0.69 -11.91
N ALA A 86 2.46 -0.21 -10.95
CA ALA A 86 3.06 0.16 -9.66
C ALA A 86 4.44 0.83 -9.83
N LYS A 87 5.28 0.28 -10.73
CA LYS A 87 6.61 0.84 -11.04
C LYS A 87 6.51 2.23 -11.65
N LYS A 88 5.59 2.47 -12.59
CA LYS A 88 5.41 3.77 -13.24
C LYS A 88 4.99 4.85 -12.24
N ILE A 89 4.08 4.52 -11.32
CA ILE A 89 3.69 5.43 -10.24
C ILE A 89 4.89 5.75 -9.34
N SER A 90 5.63 4.73 -8.91
CA SER A 90 6.82 4.92 -8.07
C SER A 90 7.89 5.79 -8.75
N ALA A 91 8.19 5.51 -10.03
CA ALA A 91 9.15 6.27 -10.81
C ALA A 91 8.74 7.75 -10.96
N ALA A 92 7.45 8.02 -11.19
CA ALA A 92 6.93 9.38 -11.27
C ALA A 92 7.10 10.14 -9.93
N CYS A 93 6.83 9.49 -8.79
CA CYS A 93 7.04 10.09 -7.47
C CYS A 93 8.51 10.43 -7.21
N VAL A 94 9.42 9.49 -7.51
CA VAL A 94 10.87 9.71 -7.35
C VAL A 94 11.36 10.84 -8.24
N ALA A 95 10.95 10.87 -9.51
CA ALA A 95 11.30 11.94 -10.44
C ALA A 95 10.80 13.31 -9.95
N GLY A 96 9.56 13.38 -9.45
CA GLY A 96 9.00 14.61 -8.87
C GLY A 96 9.81 15.12 -7.67
N LEU A 97 10.19 14.23 -6.74
CA LEU A 97 11.03 14.59 -5.59
C LEU A 97 12.40 15.12 -6.01
N LEU A 98 13.03 14.52 -7.01
CA LEU A 98 14.32 14.99 -7.54
C LEU A 98 14.22 16.38 -8.19
N LEU A 99 13.14 16.66 -8.90
CA LEU A 99 12.92 17.99 -9.50
C LEU A 99 12.72 19.07 -8.43
N ILE A 100 12.02 18.74 -7.34
CA ILE A 100 11.84 19.66 -6.20
C ILE A 100 13.20 19.97 -5.56
N THR A 101 14.01 18.97 -5.23
CA THR A 101 15.31 19.19 -4.56
C THR A 101 16.31 19.94 -5.44
N ALA A 102 16.34 19.66 -6.76
CA ALA A 102 17.15 20.42 -7.71
C ALA A 102 16.74 21.91 -7.75
N SER A 103 15.45 22.21 -7.68
CA SER A 103 14.95 23.59 -7.66
C SER A 103 15.31 24.31 -6.35
N PHE A 104 15.17 23.64 -5.21
CA PHE A 104 15.51 24.21 -3.89
C PHE A 104 17.01 24.50 -3.74
N THR A 105 17.88 23.61 -4.24
CA THR A 105 19.34 23.82 -4.22
C THR A 105 19.79 24.99 -5.10
N GLN A 106 19.16 25.19 -6.26
CA GLN A 106 19.42 26.36 -7.12
C GLN A 106 19.05 27.69 -6.42
N VAL A 107 17.95 27.73 -5.67
CA VAL A 107 17.54 28.92 -4.89
C VAL A 107 18.51 29.22 -3.75
N GLN A 108 18.97 28.23 -2.98
CA GLN A 108 19.94 28.45 -1.90
C GLN A 108 21.31 28.88 -2.41
N GLY A 109 21.78 28.31 -3.54
CA GLY A 109 23.02 28.71 -4.20
C GLY A 109 22.99 30.14 -4.80
N ALA A 110 21.81 30.67 -5.09
CA ALA A 110 21.62 32.07 -5.49
C ALA A 110 21.63 33.02 -4.27
N HIS A 111 21.09 32.59 -3.13
CA HIS A 111 21.06 33.40 -1.90
C HIS A 111 22.44 33.55 -1.24
N SER A 112 23.28 32.50 -1.26
CA SER A 112 24.61 32.52 -0.62
C SER A 112 25.64 33.40 -1.37
N ARG A 113 25.48 33.56 -2.70
CA ARG A 113 26.37 34.41 -3.54
C ARG A 113 26.24 35.90 -3.29
N LYS A 114 25.12 36.39 -2.73
CA LYS A 114 24.94 37.82 -2.42
C LYS A 114 25.67 38.28 -1.15
N HIS A 115 26.14 37.36 -0.31
CA HIS A 115 26.72 37.70 1.00
C HIS A 115 28.26 37.84 1.01
N HIS A 116 28.93 37.56 -0.11
CA HIS A 116 30.40 37.59 -0.24
C HIS A 116 30.92 38.73 -1.15
N SER A 117 30.11 39.75 -1.43
CA SER A 117 30.47 40.89 -2.30
C SER A 117 30.49 42.24 -1.58
N LEU A 118 30.96 42.29 -0.33
CA LEU A 118 31.24 43.53 0.41
C LEU A 118 32.70 43.54 0.88
#